data_AF-A0A7G5GRG9-F1
#
_entry.id   AF-A0A7G5GRG9-F1
#
_cell.length_a   1.000
_cell.length_b   1.000
_cell.length_c   1.000
_cell.angle_alpha   90.00
_cell.angle_beta   90.00
_cell.angle_gamma   90.00
#
_symmetry.space_group_name_H-M   'P 1'
#
loop_
_entity.id
_entity.type
_entity.pdbx_description
1 polymer ?
#
loop_
_entity_poly.entity_id
_entity_poly.type
_entity_poly.pdbx_seq_one_letter_code
_entity_poly.pdbx_strand_id
1 'polypeptide(L)'
;MWIAKSREPNRMRNVEAFLANWDNPTLLEINKKVNLKKSSAGNLNYNGSLDGKKGPNLVSKNIHFTSHLEKGVSDLVMYLTGTLDCITYTSCEGHMSERINSERHVGIIPRDVIDYIRIINFFSSVWNKVTIIESRFKSIRFGIAKNNLLDRNRLYSVLDFYLYKHPGQKWKTYFSEINKATQELILILRNERVFNKGENDYLEHFRSDLNNIYLSLPTTNKFPYTDANYQAGLLEIHKSEKTDQASRKSNVNKKIFSWYFKHIHGFQNKYIIHPLCGPGIEALELSKLGLEKYLGIDQSTIAIDEANNQLMKKEGYKFIAKNIFDCLQFDEKFDIFLLSYEAINSFSESEFISILKFAKDNLYYNGLLCGDIRFLKDDKYKYVNKASIIDTPDFINQEGEYSQILEVTNWNNKTRKLSKYYFTVDYNPLLIANLYDYFTWIPTEKQFIKCLNKFGFTIKMKEKVLEGLYSDVRECRDNVFFIAKM
;
A
#
# COMPACT_ATOMS: atom_id res chain seq x y z
N MET A 1 -2.61 -8.14 -20.50
CA MET A 1 -3.46 -6.95 -20.74
C MET A 1 -2.57 -5.76 -21.10
N TRP A 2 -2.92 -4.92 -22.09
CA TRP A 2 -2.08 -3.74 -22.39
C TRP A 2 -2.29 -2.64 -21.34
N ILE A 3 -1.24 -2.36 -20.56
CA ILE A 3 -1.19 -1.23 -19.63
C ILE A 3 -0.66 -0.03 -20.38
N ALA A 4 -1.48 1.02 -20.47
CA ALA A 4 -1.06 2.26 -21.11
C ALA A 4 -0.23 3.14 -20.17
N LYS A 5 0.51 4.09 -20.75
CA LYS A 5 1.14 5.16 -19.98
C LYS A 5 0.07 5.99 -19.26
N SER A 6 0.36 6.36 -18.02
CA SER A 6 -0.46 7.32 -17.27
C SER A 6 -0.50 8.68 -17.99
N ARG A 7 -1.62 9.38 -17.87
CA ARG A 7 -1.80 10.75 -18.37
C ARG A 7 -1.72 11.75 -17.21
N GLU A 8 -1.81 13.05 -17.52
CA GLU A 8 -2.08 14.05 -16.48
C GLU A 8 -3.32 13.64 -15.67
N PRO A 9 -3.27 13.68 -14.32
CA PRO A 9 -4.43 13.41 -13.50
C PRO A 9 -5.62 14.30 -13.86
N ASN A 10 -6.78 13.69 -14.06
CA ASN A 10 -8.03 14.43 -14.19
C ASN A 10 -8.33 15.18 -12.90
N ARG A 11 -9.16 16.22 -12.97
CA ARG A 11 -9.52 17.03 -11.80
C ARG A 11 -11.03 17.05 -11.59
N MET A 12 -11.45 16.69 -10.39
CA MET A 12 -12.86 16.64 -10.00
C MET A 12 -12.99 17.19 -8.58
N ARG A 13 -14.02 18.01 -8.34
CA ARG A 13 -14.27 18.59 -7.02
C ARG A 13 -15.25 17.74 -6.23
N ASN A 14 -14.97 17.58 -4.94
CA ASN A 14 -15.81 16.88 -3.96
C ASN A 14 -16.09 15.42 -4.35
N VAL A 15 -15.04 14.66 -4.65
CA VAL A 15 -15.12 13.25 -5.08
C VAL A 15 -15.86 12.38 -4.06
N GLU A 16 -15.63 12.55 -2.76
CA GLU A 16 -16.33 11.78 -1.72
C GLU A 16 -17.85 12.01 -1.73
N ALA A 17 -18.28 13.26 -1.94
CA ALA A 17 -19.70 13.60 -2.03
C ALA A 17 -20.33 13.02 -3.32
N PHE A 18 -19.58 12.95 -4.41
CA PHE A 18 -20.03 12.28 -5.63
C PHE A 18 -20.16 10.77 -5.44
N LEU A 19 -19.17 10.12 -4.83
CA LEU A 19 -19.22 8.68 -4.53
C LEU A 19 -20.41 8.33 -3.64
N ALA A 20 -20.64 9.10 -2.56
CA ALA A 20 -21.78 8.92 -1.67
C ALA A 20 -23.14 9.09 -2.38
N ASN A 21 -23.25 10.10 -3.25
CA ASN A 21 -24.46 10.34 -4.04
C ASN A 21 -24.64 9.35 -5.20
N TRP A 22 -23.61 8.64 -5.67
CA TRP A 22 -23.76 7.73 -6.82
C TRP A 22 -24.73 6.58 -6.51
N ASP A 23 -24.49 5.90 -5.39
CA ASP A 23 -25.35 4.81 -4.95
C ASP A 23 -26.67 5.33 -4.37
N ASN A 24 -26.61 6.41 -3.57
CA ASN A 24 -27.75 6.98 -2.83
C ASN A 24 -28.00 8.46 -3.18
N PRO A 25 -28.43 8.79 -4.41
CA PRO A 25 -28.61 10.17 -4.82
C PRO A 25 -29.82 10.81 -4.17
N THR A 26 -29.66 12.04 -3.70
CA THR A 26 -30.79 12.87 -3.27
C THR A 26 -31.71 13.22 -4.44
N LEU A 27 -32.98 13.57 -4.15
CA LEU A 27 -33.91 14.10 -5.16
C LEU A 27 -33.34 15.32 -5.91
N LEU A 28 -32.50 16.12 -5.25
CA LEU A 28 -31.80 17.24 -5.86
C LEU A 28 -30.79 16.76 -6.92
N GLU A 29 -29.96 15.77 -6.62
CA GLU A 29 -28.99 15.20 -7.57
C GLU A 29 -29.66 14.43 -8.71
N ILE A 30 -30.81 13.78 -8.48
CA ILE A 30 -31.61 13.11 -9.52
C ILE A 30 -32.16 14.13 -10.54
N ASN A 31 -32.66 15.27 -10.07
CA ASN A 31 -33.29 16.31 -10.90
C ASN A 31 -32.35 17.45 -11.33
N LYS A 32 -31.06 17.34 -11.00
CA LYS A 32 -30.05 18.37 -11.24
C LYS A 32 -29.89 18.64 -12.74
N LYS A 33 -30.37 19.80 -13.18
CA LYS A 33 -30.13 20.32 -14.52
C LYS A 33 -28.70 20.83 -14.63
N VAL A 34 -28.01 20.37 -15.67
CA VAL A 34 -26.68 20.85 -16.05
C VAL A 34 -26.77 21.42 -17.46
N ASN A 35 -26.20 22.61 -17.65
CA ASN A 35 -26.12 23.25 -18.95
C ASN A 35 -24.75 22.94 -19.57
N LEU A 36 -24.71 21.91 -20.43
CA LEU A 36 -23.53 21.60 -21.22
C LEU A 36 -23.44 22.50 -22.46
N LYS A 37 -22.20 22.75 -22.88
CA LYS A 37 -21.85 23.38 -24.15
C LYS A 37 -21.01 22.42 -24.97
N LYS A 38 -21.30 22.35 -26.27
CA LYS A 38 -20.52 21.58 -27.24
C LYS A 38 -19.38 22.43 -27.77
N SER A 39 -18.15 21.94 -27.68
CA SER A 39 -16.97 22.58 -28.28
C SER A 39 -16.96 22.42 -29.80
N SER A 40 -16.13 23.19 -30.51
CA SER A 40 -15.99 23.08 -31.97
C SER A 40 -15.49 21.71 -32.46
N ALA A 41 -14.74 20.98 -31.63
CA ALA A 41 -14.31 19.61 -31.94
C ALA A 41 -15.34 18.53 -31.57
N GLY A 42 -16.42 18.89 -30.86
CA GLY A 42 -17.47 17.96 -30.46
C GLY A 42 -17.59 17.71 -28.95
N ASN A 43 -16.52 17.94 -28.18
CA ASN A 43 -16.49 17.69 -26.73
C ASN A 43 -17.66 18.35 -25.99
N LEU A 44 -18.30 17.62 -25.07
CA LEU A 44 -19.31 18.15 -24.14
C LEU A 44 -18.69 18.54 -22.78
N ASN A 45 -18.81 19.81 -22.38
CA ASN A 45 -18.34 20.30 -21.07
C ASN A 45 -19.04 21.62 -20.65
N TYR A 46 -18.76 22.15 -19.45
CA TYR A 46 -19.44 23.34 -18.91
C TYR A 46 -19.26 24.62 -19.74
N ASN A 47 -18.12 24.79 -20.42
CA ASN A 47 -17.73 26.05 -21.06
C ASN A 47 -17.60 25.95 -22.60
N GLY A 48 -17.68 24.76 -23.18
CA GLY A 48 -17.47 24.50 -24.61
C GLY A 48 -15.99 24.51 -25.01
N SER A 49 -15.07 24.31 -24.07
CA SER A 49 -13.63 24.32 -24.38
C SER A 49 -13.16 23.04 -25.07
N LEU A 50 -12.06 23.16 -25.83
CA LEU A 50 -11.42 22.03 -26.50
C LEU A 50 -10.63 21.10 -25.55
N ASP A 51 -10.27 21.57 -24.35
CA ASP A 51 -9.46 20.80 -23.40
C ASP A 51 -10.28 19.81 -22.55
N GLY A 52 -11.61 19.96 -22.51
CA GLY A 52 -12.51 19.04 -21.80
C GLY A 52 -12.35 19.00 -20.28
N LYS A 53 -11.43 19.77 -19.67
CA LYS A 53 -10.99 19.61 -18.26
C LYS A 53 -12.03 19.95 -17.19
N LYS A 54 -13.29 20.24 -17.57
CA LYS A 54 -14.41 20.61 -16.68
C LYS A 54 -15.73 19.97 -17.15
N GLY A 55 -15.85 18.65 -17.00
CA GLY A 55 -17.12 17.94 -17.12
C GLY A 55 -17.98 18.06 -15.85
N PRO A 56 -19.28 17.72 -15.92
CA PRO A 56 -20.18 17.75 -14.78
C PRO A 56 -20.14 16.47 -13.94
N ASN A 57 -20.25 16.62 -12.62
CA ASN A 57 -20.43 15.50 -11.71
C ASN A 57 -21.93 15.08 -11.73
N LEU A 58 -22.30 14.19 -12.66
CA LEU A 58 -23.65 13.61 -12.73
C LEU A 58 -23.63 12.13 -12.35
N VAL A 59 -24.56 11.75 -11.49
CA VAL A 59 -24.81 10.35 -11.08
C VAL A 59 -25.61 9.60 -12.15
N SER A 60 -25.41 8.29 -12.28
CA SER A 60 -26.09 7.46 -13.30
C SER A 60 -27.63 7.51 -13.23
N LYS A 61 -28.19 7.74 -12.03
CA LYS A 61 -29.63 7.87 -11.77
C LYS A 61 -30.21 9.26 -12.05
N ASN A 62 -29.41 10.23 -12.51
CA ASN A 62 -29.90 11.56 -12.89
C ASN A 62 -30.73 11.47 -14.18
N ILE A 63 -31.89 12.15 -14.23
CA ILE A 63 -32.83 12.07 -15.36
C ILE A 63 -32.26 12.58 -16.70
N HIS A 64 -31.15 13.31 -16.66
CA HIS A 64 -30.43 13.83 -17.81
C HIS A 64 -29.11 13.10 -18.07
N PHE A 65 -28.76 12.05 -17.30
CA PHE A 65 -27.46 11.37 -17.40
C PHE A 65 -27.12 10.96 -18.85
N THR A 66 -27.99 10.19 -19.51
CA THR A 66 -27.79 9.74 -20.89
C THR A 66 -27.71 10.89 -21.89
N SER A 67 -28.45 11.99 -21.70
CA SER A 67 -28.40 13.15 -22.61
C SER A 67 -27.13 13.99 -22.45
N HIS A 68 -26.33 13.72 -21.43
CA HIS A 68 -25.03 14.34 -21.18
C HIS A 68 -23.85 13.50 -21.70
N LEU A 69 -24.12 12.32 -22.28
CA LEU A 69 -23.12 11.44 -22.86
C LEU A 69 -22.95 11.72 -24.36
N GLU A 70 -21.72 11.61 -24.84
CA GLU A 70 -21.39 11.71 -26.26
C GLU A 70 -21.83 10.44 -27.00
N LYS A 71 -22.42 10.59 -28.19
CA LYS A 71 -23.14 9.50 -28.88
C LYS A 71 -22.27 8.26 -29.12
N GLY A 72 -20.99 8.45 -29.45
CA GLY A 72 -20.06 7.36 -29.72
C GLY A 72 -19.64 6.56 -28.47
N VAL A 73 -19.76 7.11 -27.27
CA VAL A 73 -19.35 6.44 -26.01
C VAL A 73 -20.53 6.09 -25.09
N SER A 74 -21.72 6.65 -25.34
CA SER A 74 -22.92 6.47 -24.51
C SER A 74 -23.23 5.00 -24.19
N ASP A 75 -23.30 4.11 -25.19
CA ASP A 75 -23.63 2.70 -24.95
C ASP A 75 -22.63 1.97 -24.04
N LEU A 76 -21.34 2.33 -24.14
CA LEU A 76 -20.28 1.78 -23.30
C LEU A 76 -20.42 2.31 -21.86
N VAL A 77 -20.62 3.62 -21.67
CA VAL A 77 -20.86 4.19 -20.34
C VAL A 77 -22.10 3.57 -19.70
N MET A 78 -23.23 3.49 -20.43
CA MET A 78 -24.46 2.90 -19.91
C MET A 78 -24.29 1.42 -19.54
N TYR A 79 -23.49 0.65 -20.29
CA TYR A 79 -23.15 -0.72 -19.93
C TYR A 79 -22.29 -0.79 -18.66
N LEU A 80 -21.24 0.03 -18.57
CA LEU A 80 -20.37 0.07 -17.39
C LEU A 80 -21.14 0.50 -16.12
N THR A 81 -21.97 1.53 -16.21
CA THR A 81 -22.70 2.06 -15.05
C THR A 81 -23.94 1.24 -14.69
N GLY A 82 -24.63 0.67 -15.68
CA GLY A 82 -25.90 -0.04 -15.49
C GLY A 82 -25.73 -1.54 -15.29
N THR A 83 -24.79 -2.19 -15.98
CA THR A 83 -24.58 -3.63 -15.90
C THR A 83 -23.42 -3.99 -14.98
N LEU A 84 -22.28 -3.30 -15.07
CA LEU A 84 -21.13 -3.57 -14.19
C LEU A 84 -21.16 -2.77 -12.87
N ASP A 85 -22.16 -1.92 -12.64
CA ASP A 85 -22.24 -1.01 -11.48
C ASP A 85 -20.93 -0.20 -11.26
N CYS A 86 -20.25 0.20 -12.33
CA CYS A 86 -19.07 1.04 -12.27
C CYS A 86 -19.45 2.51 -12.05
N ILE A 87 -18.70 3.23 -11.23
CA ILE A 87 -18.84 4.69 -11.09
C ILE A 87 -17.99 5.35 -12.18
N THR A 88 -18.59 6.03 -13.15
CA THR A 88 -17.85 6.73 -14.21
C THR A 88 -17.69 8.21 -13.91
N TYR A 89 -16.46 8.75 -14.03
CA TYR A 89 -16.14 10.15 -13.73
C TYR A 89 -15.76 11.00 -14.95
N THR A 90 -15.43 10.35 -16.07
CA THR A 90 -15.19 11.00 -17.35
C THR A 90 -15.50 10.04 -18.48
N SER A 91 -15.91 10.56 -19.63
CA SER A 91 -16.11 9.80 -20.86
C SER A 91 -15.86 10.69 -22.06
N CYS A 92 -15.22 10.16 -23.09
CA CYS A 92 -14.94 10.87 -24.34
C CYS A 92 -15.19 9.90 -25.50
N GLU A 93 -15.92 10.32 -26.53
CA GLU A 93 -16.12 9.53 -27.75
C GLU A 93 -14.89 9.49 -28.67
N GLY A 94 -13.88 10.31 -28.38
CA GLY A 94 -12.69 10.54 -29.18
C GLY A 94 -12.96 11.59 -30.27
N HIS A 95 -12.10 12.60 -30.36
CA HIS A 95 -12.31 13.75 -31.24
C HIS A 95 -11.13 13.96 -32.18
N MET A 96 -11.42 14.29 -33.45
CA MET A 96 -10.42 14.69 -34.44
C MET A 96 -10.45 16.21 -34.57
N SER A 97 -9.32 16.90 -34.36
CA SER A 97 -9.23 18.35 -34.58
C SER A 97 -7.84 18.76 -35.08
N GLU A 98 -7.74 19.95 -35.65
CA GLU A 98 -6.47 20.51 -36.16
C GLU A 98 -5.38 20.61 -35.08
N ARG A 99 -5.77 20.77 -33.80
CA ARG A 99 -4.84 21.03 -32.69
C ARG A 99 -4.58 19.80 -31.82
N ILE A 100 -5.63 19.04 -31.52
CA ILE A 100 -5.58 17.92 -30.58
C ILE A 100 -6.48 16.80 -31.10
N ASN A 101 -5.94 15.60 -31.20
CA ASN A 101 -6.71 14.38 -31.42
C ASN A 101 -6.80 13.62 -30.10
N SER A 102 -7.96 13.04 -29.78
CA SER A 102 -8.19 12.30 -28.54
C SER A 102 -8.78 10.92 -28.81
N GLU A 103 -8.39 9.96 -27.96
CA GLU A 103 -8.89 8.59 -27.99
C GLU A 103 -10.15 8.45 -27.14
N ARG A 104 -11.03 7.54 -27.57
CA ARG A 104 -12.21 7.12 -26.84
C ARG A 104 -11.81 6.45 -25.53
N HIS A 105 -12.41 6.91 -24.44
CA HIS A 105 -12.19 6.36 -23.12
C HIS A 105 -13.36 6.60 -22.18
N VAL A 106 -13.42 5.77 -21.13
CA VAL A 106 -14.29 5.95 -19.97
C VAL A 106 -13.45 5.78 -18.71
N GLY A 107 -13.40 6.82 -17.88
CA GLY A 107 -12.75 6.77 -16.58
C GLY A 107 -13.70 6.31 -15.50
N ILE A 108 -13.24 5.37 -14.67
CA ILE A 108 -13.96 4.67 -13.62
C ILE A 108 -13.29 4.97 -12.27
N ILE A 109 -14.08 5.36 -11.25
CA ILE A 109 -13.63 5.45 -9.85
C ILE A 109 -14.15 4.23 -9.10
N PRO A 110 -13.30 3.27 -8.70
CA PRO A 110 -13.72 2.22 -7.80
C PRO A 110 -14.12 2.80 -6.44
N ARG A 111 -15.22 2.30 -5.84
CA ARG A 111 -15.70 2.73 -4.52
C ARG A 111 -14.66 2.49 -3.43
N ASP A 112 -14.03 1.34 -3.51
CA ASP A 112 -13.00 0.83 -2.62
C ASP A 112 -12.10 -0.17 -3.39
N VAL A 113 -11.25 -0.89 -2.67
CA VAL A 113 -10.35 -1.91 -3.26
C VAL A 113 -11.09 -3.11 -3.83
N ILE A 114 -12.20 -3.52 -3.23
CA ILE A 114 -12.91 -4.72 -3.63
C ILE A 114 -13.58 -4.42 -4.97
N ASP A 115 -14.14 -3.22 -5.11
CA ASP A 115 -14.61 -2.70 -6.38
C ASP A 115 -13.47 -2.59 -7.41
N TYR A 116 -12.27 -2.15 -7.01
CA TYR A 116 -11.10 -2.07 -7.91
C TYR A 116 -10.69 -3.46 -8.44
N ILE A 117 -10.53 -4.44 -7.54
CA ILE A 117 -10.16 -5.82 -7.88
C ILE A 117 -11.25 -6.44 -8.76
N ARG A 118 -12.53 -6.27 -8.40
CA ARG A 118 -13.69 -6.75 -9.18
C ARG A 118 -13.65 -6.25 -10.62
N ILE A 119 -13.42 -4.95 -10.81
CA ILE A 119 -13.37 -4.32 -12.13
C ILE A 119 -12.18 -4.88 -12.93
N ILE A 120 -10.99 -4.95 -12.33
CA ILE A 120 -9.79 -5.51 -12.98
C ILE A 120 -9.99 -6.99 -13.36
N ASN A 121 -10.49 -7.82 -12.44
CA ASN A 121 -10.70 -9.24 -12.67
C ASN A 121 -11.73 -9.50 -13.79
N PHE A 122 -12.83 -8.73 -13.82
CA PHE A 122 -13.81 -8.79 -14.91
C PHE A 122 -13.18 -8.46 -16.27
N PHE A 123 -12.37 -7.40 -16.35
CA PHE A 123 -11.71 -7.04 -17.60
C PHE A 123 -10.59 -8.02 -18.00
N SER A 124 -9.92 -8.65 -17.03
CA SER A 124 -8.98 -9.73 -17.28
C SER A 124 -9.66 -11.01 -17.80
N SER A 125 -10.85 -11.38 -17.31
CA SER A 125 -11.55 -12.59 -17.79
C SER A 125 -11.97 -12.48 -19.26
N VAL A 126 -12.40 -11.29 -19.70
CA VAL A 126 -12.72 -11.02 -21.11
C VAL A 126 -11.49 -10.79 -22.00
N TRP A 127 -10.28 -10.62 -21.45
CA TRP A 127 -9.12 -10.14 -22.20
C TRP A 127 -8.77 -11.00 -23.42
N ASN A 128 -8.90 -12.32 -23.32
CA ASN A 128 -8.64 -13.22 -24.45
C ASN A 128 -9.65 -13.01 -25.60
N LYS A 129 -10.93 -12.78 -25.27
CA LYS A 129 -11.98 -12.45 -26.24
C LYS A 129 -11.72 -11.07 -26.87
N VAL A 130 -11.34 -10.09 -26.05
CA VAL A 130 -10.99 -8.73 -26.51
C VAL A 130 -9.80 -8.76 -27.48
N THR A 131 -8.76 -9.54 -27.18
CA THR A 131 -7.59 -9.70 -28.06
C THR A 131 -7.95 -10.28 -29.43
N ILE A 132 -8.89 -11.24 -29.49
CA ILE A 132 -9.40 -11.78 -30.76
C ILE A 132 -10.11 -10.69 -31.57
N ILE A 133 -10.88 -9.82 -30.93
CA ILE A 133 -11.55 -8.71 -31.62
C ILE A 133 -10.56 -7.60 -32.01
N GLU A 134 -9.54 -7.30 -31.20
CA GLU A 134 -8.45 -6.39 -31.56
C GLU A 134 -7.80 -6.76 -32.89
N SER A 135 -7.55 -8.05 -33.13
CA SER A 135 -6.95 -8.53 -34.38
C SER A 135 -7.74 -8.19 -35.66
N ARG A 136 -9.03 -7.83 -35.54
CA ARG A 136 -9.91 -7.45 -36.65
C ARG A 136 -9.80 -5.97 -37.02
N PHE A 137 -9.22 -5.14 -36.16
CA PHE A 137 -9.13 -3.69 -36.33
C PHE A 137 -7.66 -3.27 -36.50
N LYS A 138 -7.32 -2.68 -37.64
CA LYS A 138 -5.91 -2.35 -37.92
C LYS A 138 -5.40 -1.18 -37.09
N SER A 139 -6.31 -0.34 -36.58
CA SER A 139 -5.99 0.92 -35.94
C SER A 139 -6.50 1.09 -34.51
N ILE A 140 -7.18 0.09 -33.94
CA ILE A 140 -7.65 0.10 -32.56
C ILE A 140 -6.78 -0.83 -31.70
N ARG A 141 -6.50 -0.44 -30.45
CA ARG A 141 -6.11 -1.35 -29.38
C ARG A 141 -6.99 -1.13 -28.15
N PHE A 142 -7.32 -2.17 -27.42
CA PHE A 142 -8.01 -2.04 -26.15
C PHE A 142 -7.00 -1.96 -25.00
N GLY A 143 -7.37 -1.37 -23.87
CA GLY A 143 -6.50 -1.38 -22.70
C GLY A 143 -7.13 -0.70 -21.49
N ILE A 144 -6.51 -0.96 -20.34
CA ILE A 144 -6.86 -0.33 -19.07
C ILE A 144 -5.63 0.37 -18.55
N ALA A 145 -5.76 1.67 -18.29
CA ALA A 145 -4.73 2.47 -17.67
C ALA A 145 -5.07 2.68 -16.19
N LYS A 146 -4.10 2.40 -15.31
CA LYS A 146 -4.12 2.98 -13.97
C LYS A 146 -3.85 4.48 -14.10
N ASN A 147 -4.68 5.28 -13.45
CA ASN A 147 -4.55 6.74 -13.47
C ASN A 147 -4.94 7.31 -12.10
N ASN A 148 -4.77 8.62 -11.92
CA ASN A 148 -5.18 9.33 -10.73
C ASN A 148 -6.23 10.41 -11.04
N LEU A 149 -7.15 10.60 -10.11
CA LEU A 149 -8.11 11.70 -10.08
C LEU A 149 -7.77 12.62 -8.90
N LEU A 150 -7.59 13.91 -9.17
CA LEU A 150 -7.19 14.91 -8.18
C LEU A 150 -8.40 15.73 -7.71
N ASP A 151 -8.67 15.70 -6.41
CA ASP A 151 -9.58 16.63 -5.71
C ASP A 151 -8.79 17.45 -4.69
N ARG A 152 -8.63 18.74 -4.97
CA ARG A 152 -7.79 19.67 -4.19
C ARG A 152 -6.35 19.14 -4.09
N ASN A 153 -5.98 18.56 -2.95
CA ASN A 153 -4.66 18.00 -2.65
C ASN A 153 -4.70 16.46 -2.43
N ARG A 154 -5.81 15.80 -2.73
CA ARG A 154 -6.00 14.35 -2.57
C ARG A 154 -6.10 13.67 -3.92
N LEU A 155 -5.29 12.63 -4.11
CA LEU A 155 -5.36 11.72 -5.25
C LEU A 155 -6.28 10.54 -4.91
N TYR A 156 -7.05 10.12 -5.90
CA TYR A 156 -7.84 8.88 -5.89
C TYR A 156 -7.32 8.01 -7.03
N SER A 157 -7.02 6.75 -6.74
CA SER A 157 -6.67 5.76 -7.76
C SER A 157 -7.91 5.46 -8.60
N VAL A 158 -7.79 5.60 -9.91
CA VAL A 158 -8.87 5.39 -10.88
C VAL A 158 -8.39 4.50 -12.02
N LEU A 159 -9.35 3.90 -12.71
CA LEU A 159 -9.12 3.06 -13.88
C LEU A 159 -9.71 3.75 -15.10
N ASP A 160 -8.91 3.97 -16.13
CA ASP A 160 -9.42 4.46 -17.41
C ASP A 160 -9.45 3.30 -18.40
N PHE A 161 -10.64 2.94 -18.87
CA PHE A 161 -10.84 1.99 -19.96
C PHE A 161 -10.76 2.73 -21.30
N TYR A 162 -9.91 2.26 -22.21
CA TYR A 162 -9.56 2.97 -23.43
C TYR A 162 -9.67 2.09 -24.68
N LEU A 163 -9.94 2.76 -25.80
CA LEU A 163 -9.77 2.24 -27.15
C LEU A 163 -8.71 3.12 -27.84
N TYR A 164 -7.46 2.73 -27.74
CA TYR A 164 -6.29 3.46 -28.25
C TYR A 164 -6.17 3.39 -29.77
N LYS A 165 -5.49 4.37 -30.35
CA LYS A 165 -5.01 4.31 -31.71
C LYS A 165 -3.72 3.50 -31.75
N HIS A 166 -3.71 2.41 -32.52
CA HIS A 166 -2.52 1.59 -32.73
C HIS A 166 -1.31 2.46 -33.16
N PRO A 167 -0.10 2.22 -32.63
CA PRO A 167 1.13 2.86 -33.09
C PRO A 167 1.30 2.77 -34.61
N GLY A 168 1.83 3.82 -35.25
CA GLY A 168 2.00 3.90 -36.71
C GLY A 168 0.72 4.17 -37.53
N GLN A 169 -0.48 3.97 -36.97
CA GLN A 169 -1.73 4.16 -37.72
C GLN A 169 -2.20 5.63 -37.76
N LYS A 170 -2.94 5.98 -38.82
CA LYS A 170 -3.49 7.33 -39.04
C LYS A 170 -4.80 7.54 -38.26
N TRP A 171 -5.01 8.75 -37.75
CA TRP A 171 -6.25 9.12 -37.04
C TRP A 171 -7.52 8.94 -37.88
N LYS A 172 -7.46 9.19 -39.20
CA LYS A 172 -8.60 8.94 -40.10
C LYS A 172 -9.01 7.45 -40.10
N THR A 173 -8.07 6.52 -40.01
CA THR A 173 -8.35 5.08 -39.90
C THR A 173 -9.00 4.76 -38.55
N TYR A 174 -8.43 5.28 -37.47
CA TYR A 174 -8.96 5.14 -36.11
C TYR A 174 -10.43 5.55 -36.01
N PHE A 175 -10.75 6.77 -36.45
CA PHE A 175 -12.13 7.28 -36.40
C PHE A 175 -13.09 6.55 -37.37
N SER A 176 -12.58 5.86 -38.39
CA SER A 176 -13.41 4.98 -39.23
C SER A 176 -13.71 3.62 -38.60
N GLU A 177 -12.84 3.12 -37.70
CA GLU A 177 -12.98 1.81 -37.05
C GLU A 177 -13.65 1.88 -35.66
N ILE A 178 -13.44 2.97 -34.92
CA ILE A 178 -13.71 3.07 -33.47
C ILE A 178 -15.15 2.73 -33.05
N ASN A 179 -16.15 3.15 -33.83
CA ASN A 179 -17.56 2.88 -33.52
C ASN A 179 -17.89 1.38 -33.66
N LYS A 180 -17.36 0.71 -34.69
CA LYS A 180 -17.54 -0.73 -34.87
C LYS A 180 -16.82 -1.52 -33.78
N ALA A 181 -15.58 -1.13 -33.45
CA ALA A 181 -14.82 -1.74 -32.36
C ALA A 181 -15.50 -1.59 -30.99
N THR A 182 -16.14 -0.45 -30.73
CA THR A 182 -16.90 -0.22 -29.50
C THR A 182 -18.12 -1.15 -29.39
N GLN A 183 -18.86 -1.35 -30.48
CA GLN A 183 -20.03 -2.24 -30.50
C GLN A 183 -19.61 -3.72 -30.38
N GLU A 184 -18.56 -4.15 -31.09
CA GLU A 184 -18.00 -5.50 -30.95
C GLU A 184 -17.48 -5.78 -29.52
N LEU A 185 -16.85 -4.79 -28.86
CA LEU A 185 -16.50 -4.87 -27.45
C LEU A 185 -17.73 -5.03 -26.55
N ILE A 186 -18.75 -4.18 -26.68
CA ILE A 186 -19.96 -4.24 -25.84
C ILE A 186 -20.65 -5.60 -25.97
N LEU A 187 -20.61 -6.24 -27.14
CA LEU A 187 -21.11 -7.60 -27.33
C LEU A 187 -20.27 -8.66 -26.58
N ILE A 188 -18.94 -8.53 -26.51
CA ILE A 188 -18.14 -9.38 -25.61
C ILE A 188 -18.59 -9.19 -24.17
N LEU A 189 -18.64 -7.94 -23.69
CA LEU A 189 -18.89 -7.65 -22.29
C LEU A 189 -20.27 -8.17 -21.86
N ARG A 190 -21.31 -7.96 -22.68
CA ARG A 190 -22.67 -8.49 -22.46
C ARG A 190 -22.76 -10.02 -22.42
N ASN A 191 -21.84 -10.72 -23.10
CA ASN A 191 -21.77 -12.18 -23.13
C ASN A 191 -20.88 -12.76 -22.02
N GLU A 192 -20.21 -11.92 -21.22
CA GLU A 192 -19.51 -12.35 -20.02
C GLU A 192 -20.49 -12.44 -18.84
N ARG A 193 -20.32 -13.45 -17.97
CA ARG A 193 -21.07 -13.51 -16.72
C ARG A 193 -20.62 -12.36 -15.81
N VAL A 194 -21.56 -11.48 -15.48
CA VAL A 194 -21.35 -10.41 -14.51
C VAL A 194 -21.73 -10.95 -13.13
N PHE A 195 -20.81 -10.87 -12.18
CA PHE A 195 -21.10 -11.18 -10.79
C PHE A 195 -21.98 -10.06 -10.20
N ASN A 196 -23.20 -10.40 -9.80
CA ASN A 196 -24.17 -9.41 -9.34
C ASN A 196 -23.96 -9.03 -7.87
N LYS A 197 -23.85 -7.74 -7.59
CA LYS A 197 -23.69 -7.15 -6.24
C LYS A 197 -24.82 -7.49 -5.25
N GLY A 198 -25.97 -7.95 -5.75
CA GLY A 198 -27.15 -8.34 -4.96
C GLY A 198 -27.16 -9.80 -4.50
N GLU A 199 -26.32 -10.66 -5.09
CA GLU A 199 -26.02 -11.96 -4.49
C GLU A 199 -25.01 -11.68 -3.37
N ASN A 200 -25.31 -12.06 -2.13
CA ASN A 200 -24.37 -11.91 -1.01
C ASN A 200 -23.03 -12.61 -1.30
N ASP A 201 -23.03 -13.56 -2.23
CA ASP A 201 -21.87 -14.13 -2.90
C ASP A 201 -20.86 -13.12 -3.48
N TYR A 202 -21.20 -11.94 -4.02
CA TYR A 202 -20.10 -11.05 -4.47
C TYR A 202 -19.24 -10.47 -3.31
N LEU A 203 -19.58 -10.76 -2.06
CA LEU A 203 -18.64 -10.70 -0.95
C LEU A 203 -18.43 -12.03 -0.24
N GLU A 204 -19.37 -12.98 -0.26
CA GLU A 204 -19.19 -14.30 0.35
C GLU A 204 -18.46 -15.29 -0.56
N HIS A 205 -18.66 -15.31 -1.88
CA HIS A 205 -17.71 -15.88 -2.87
C HIS A 205 -16.44 -15.04 -2.95
N PHE A 206 -16.42 -13.70 -3.01
CA PHE A 206 -15.09 -13.04 -3.01
C PHE A 206 -14.33 -13.28 -1.70
N ARG A 207 -15.00 -13.50 -0.56
CA ARG A 207 -14.38 -13.98 0.69
C ARG A 207 -14.23 -15.50 0.77
N SER A 208 -14.99 -16.31 0.06
CA SER A 208 -14.91 -17.79 0.07
C SER A 208 -13.92 -18.26 -0.96
N ASP A 209 -13.84 -17.63 -2.12
CA ASP A 209 -12.72 -17.66 -3.06
C ASP A 209 -11.50 -16.99 -2.45
N LEU A 210 -11.57 -15.79 -1.85
CA LEU A 210 -10.41 -15.31 -1.09
C LEU A 210 -10.06 -16.27 0.04
N ASN A 211 -11.00 -16.90 0.75
CA ASN A 211 -10.72 -17.87 1.83
C ASN A 211 -10.28 -19.23 1.28
N ASN A 212 -10.72 -19.66 0.10
CA ASN A 212 -10.30 -20.90 -0.53
C ASN A 212 -8.92 -20.69 -1.15
N ILE A 213 -8.64 -19.50 -1.68
CA ILE A 213 -7.32 -18.99 -2.01
C ILE A 213 -6.51 -18.74 -0.72
N TYR A 214 -7.10 -18.36 0.42
CA TYR A 214 -6.42 -18.21 1.72
C TYR A 214 -6.08 -19.57 2.32
N LEU A 215 -6.92 -20.58 2.09
CA LEU A 215 -6.78 -21.95 2.61
C LEU A 215 -6.01 -22.86 1.63
N SER A 216 -5.79 -22.44 0.38
CA SER A 216 -5.00 -23.16 -0.63
C SER A 216 -3.69 -22.47 -1.02
N LEU A 217 -3.60 -21.13 -0.98
CA LEU A 217 -2.32 -20.47 -0.78
C LEU A 217 -1.90 -20.75 0.67
N PRO A 218 -0.62 -21.06 0.93
CA PRO A 218 -0.15 -21.23 2.29
C PRO A 218 -0.28 -19.91 3.09
N THR A 219 -1.17 -19.87 4.09
CA THR A 219 -1.27 -18.79 5.12
C THR A 219 0.01 -18.59 5.95
N THR A 220 1.07 -19.33 5.65
CA THR A 220 2.26 -19.50 6.48
C THR A 220 3.43 -18.64 6.04
N ASN A 221 3.33 -17.96 4.90
CA ASN A 221 4.37 -17.04 4.44
C ASN A 221 4.33 -15.77 5.29
N LYS A 222 5.02 -15.83 6.44
CA LYS A 222 5.53 -14.63 7.11
C LYS A 222 6.15 -13.72 6.04
N PHE A 223 5.92 -12.42 6.17
CA PHE A 223 6.44 -11.39 5.27
C PHE A 223 7.91 -11.65 4.88
N PRO A 224 8.31 -11.48 3.59
CA PRO A 224 9.36 -12.28 2.96
C PRO A 224 10.79 -11.82 3.29
N TYR A 225 11.08 -11.55 4.56
CA TYR A 225 12.40 -11.22 5.09
C TYR A 225 13.48 -12.29 4.85
N THR A 226 13.11 -13.47 4.34
CA THR A 226 14.05 -14.53 3.91
C THR A 226 14.25 -14.58 2.39
N ASP A 227 13.50 -13.82 1.59
CA ASP A 227 13.73 -13.71 0.14
C ASP A 227 14.90 -12.75 -0.15
N ALA A 228 15.86 -13.19 -0.96
CA ALA A 228 17.09 -12.44 -1.22
C ALA A 228 16.84 -11.14 -2.01
N ASN A 229 15.87 -11.11 -2.92
CA ASN A 229 15.56 -9.91 -3.71
C ASN A 229 14.85 -8.88 -2.83
N TYR A 230 13.90 -9.34 -2.01
CA TYR A 230 13.24 -8.50 -1.02
C TYR A 230 14.24 -7.91 0.00
N GLN A 231 15.14 -8.74 0.54
CA GLN A 231 16.21 -8.27 1.44
C GLN A 231 17.12 -7.23 0.77
N ALA A 232 17.49 -7.42 -0.51
CA ALA A 232 18.32 -6.46 -1.24
C ALA A 232 17.60 -5.13 -1.47
N GLY A 233 16.34 -5.14 -1.89
CA GLY A 233 15.52 -3.93 -2.02
C GLY A 233 15.34 -3.21 -0.68
N LEU A 234 15.06 -3.96 0.39
CA LEU A 234 14.93 -3.42 1.75
C LEU A 234 16.24 -2.79 2.26
N LEU A 235 17.40 -3.37 1.92
CA LEU A 235 18.71 -2.81 2.28
C LEU A 235 18.93 -1.41 1.69
N GLU A 236 18.54 -1.18 0.44
CA GLU A 236 18.63 0.15 -0.18
C GLU A 236 17.71 1.17 0.50
N ILE A 237 16.54 0.74 1.00
CA ILE A 237 15.66 1.59 1.82
C ILE A 237 16.31 1.90 3.17
N HIS A 238 16.91 0.90 3.84
CA HIS A 238 17.64 1.11 5.11
C HIS A 238 18.75 2.15 4.97
N LYS A 239 19.49 2.13 3.85
CA LYS A 239 20.62 3.03 3.57
C LYS A 239 20.20 4.43 3.12
N SER A 240 18.92 4.66 2.88
CA SER A 240 18.40 5.90 2.30
C SER A 240 18.04 6.95 3.35
N GLU A 241 18.95 7.91 3.59
CA GLU A 241 18.71 9.11 4.43
C GLU A 241 17.56 10.02 3.93
N LYS A 242 16.89 9.68 2.83
CA LYS A 242 15.70 10.38 2.33
C LYS A 242 14.41 9.92 3.02
N THR A 243 14.39 8.71 3.56
CA THR A 243 13.18 8.06 4.09
C THR A 243 13.41 7.46 5.47
N ASP A 244 12.34 7.31 6.26
CA ASP A 244 12.35 6.59 7.54
C ASP A 244 11.51 5.30 7.46
N GLN A 245 11.45 4.63 6.29
CA GLN A 245 10.55 3.47 6.07
C GLN A 245 11.12 2.13 6.58
N ALA A 246 12.43 1.89 6.43
CA ALA A 246 13.10 0.67 6.93
C ALA A 246 14.06 0.94 8.11
N SER A 247 14.59 2.14 8.21
CA SER A 247 15.38 2.59 9.36
C SER A 247 15.28 4.10 9.49
N ARG A 248 15.50 4.59 10.71
CA ARG A 248 15.57 6.01 11.01
C ARG A 248 16.83 6.65 10.44
N LYS A 249 16.69 7.86 9.93
CA LYS A 249 17.79 8.73 9.51
C LYS A 249 18.82 8.95 10.62
N SER A 250 20.08 9.18 10.26
CA SER A 250 21.18 9.33 11.22
C SER A 250 20.92 10.45 12.25
N ASN A 251 20.29 11.57 11.87
CA ASN A 251 19.95 12.65 12.80
C ASN A 251 18.86 12.26 13.83
N VAL A 252 17.91 11.41 13.44
CA VAL A 252 16.87 10.86 14.32
C VAL A 252 17.49 9.88 15.31
N ASN A 253 18.33 8.95 14.82
CA ASN A 253 19.06 8.00 15.66
C ASN A 253 19.99 8.69 16.66
N LYS A 254 20.73 9.74 16.25
CA LYS A 254 21.55 10.54 17.16
C LYS A 254 20.74 11.13 18.32
N LYS A 255 19.52 11.63 18.08
CA LYS A 255 18.65 12.14 19.17
C LYS A 255 18.21 11.02 20.12
N ILE A 256 17.81 9.87 19.57
CA ILE A 256 17.39 8.68 20.34
C ILE A 256 18.54 8.17 21.21
N PHE A 257 19.72 7.95 20.65
CA PHE A 257 20.84 7.39 21.41
C PHE A 257 21.48 8.39 22.36
N SER A 258 21.41 9.71 22.08
CA SER A 258 21.75 10.74 23.07
C SER A 258 20.78 10.70 24.27
N TRP A 259 19.48 10.45 24.03
CA TRP A 259 18.50 10.29 25.10
C TRP A 259 18.75 9.03 25.94
N TYR A 260 19.06 7.89 25.31
CA TYR A 260 19.48 6.68 26.04
C TYR A 260 20.75 6.92 26.84
N PHE A 261 21.82 7.41 26.19
CA PHE A 261 23.13 7.70 26.82
C PHE A 261 22.99 8.53 28.10
N LYS A 262 22.17 9.60 28.05
CA LYS A 262 21.87 10.46 29.21
C LYS A 262 21.25 9.69 30.38
N HIS A 263 20.28 8.81 30.11
CA HIS A 263 19.45 8.17 31.15
C HIS A 263 19.99 6.83 31.66
N ILE A 264 20.89 6.18 30.91
CA ILE A 264 21.62 4.98 31.34
C ILE A 264 23.02 5.31 31.93
N HIS A 265 23.42 6.59 31.87
CA HIS A 265 24.73 7.10 32.28
C HIS A 265 25.92 6.56 31.45
N GLY A 266 25.75 6.49 30.13
CA GLY A 266 26.80 6.12 29.16
C GLY A 266 26.78 4.66 28.70
N PHE A 267 27.50 4.38 27.61
CA PHE A 267 27.65 3.04 27.03
C PHE A 267 29.02 2.39 27.28
N GLN A 268 29.93 3.08 27.98
CA GLN A 268 31.25 2.57 28.32
C GLN A 268 31.15 1.33 29.21
N ASN A 269 31.95 0.30 28.93
CA ASN A 269 31.90 -1.00 29.60
C ASN A 269 30.53 -1.71 29.56
N LYS A 270 29.65 -1.36 28.60
CA LYS A 270 28.34 -2.02 28.40
C LYS A 270 28.39 -3.05 27.28
N TYR A 271 27.63 -4.12 27.45
CA TYR A 271 27.33 -5.09 26.41
C TYR A 271 25.85 -5.03 26.04
N ILE A 272 25.56 -4.70 24.77
CA ILE A 272 24.20 -4.66 24.24
C ILE A 272 23.92 -5.90 23.40
N ILE A 273 22.76 -6.53 23.60
CA ILE A 273 22.12 -7.41 22.61
C ILE A 273 20.98 -6.66 21.92
N HIS A 274 20.91 -6.74 20.60
CA HIS A 274 19.92 -6.06 19.77
C HIS A 274 19.35 -7.01 18.71
N PRO A 275 18.19 -7.63 18.97
CA PRO A 275 17.43 -8.37 17.96
C PRO A 275 16.73 -7.44 16.96
N LEU A 276 16.56 -7.92 15.73
CA LEU A 276 16.08 -7.15 14.58
C LEU A 276 16.95 -5.92 14.30
N CYS A 277 18.27 -6.07 14.40
CA CYS A 277 19.21 -4.95 14.27
C CYS A 277 19.35 -4.39 12.85
N GLY A 278 18.76 -5.04 11.84
CA GLY A 278 18.92 -4.70 10.43
C GLY A 278 20.40 -4.57 10.04
N PRO A 279 20.76 -3.62 9.16
CA PRO A 279 22.13 -3.43 8.70
C PRO A 279 23.02 -2.65 9.68
N GLY A 280 22.80 -2.75 10.99
CA GLY A 280 23.74 -2.23 11.99
C GLY A 280 23.88 -0.69 12.05
N ILE A 281 23.01 0.08 11.40
CA ILE A 281 23.04 1.57 11.41
C ILE A 281 23.03 2.11 12.85
N GLU A 282 22.21 1.51 13.71
CA GLU A 282 22.14 1.89 15.13
C GLU A 282 23.39 1.43 15.92
N ALA A 283 23.97 0.29 15.58
CA ALA A 283 25.24 -0.17 16.15
C ALA A 283 26.38 0.81 15.82
N LEU A 284 26.39 1.37 14.61
CA LEU A 284 27.34 2.39 14.18
C LEU A 284 27.18 3.70 14.99
N GLU A 285 25.96 4.16 15.26
CA GLU A 285 25.74 5.34 16.13
C GLU A 285 26.10 5.06 17.60
N LEU A 286 25.76 3.88 18.14
CA LEU A 286 26.18 3.43 19.48
C LEU A 286 27.72 3.38 19.61
N SER A 287 28.43 2.95 18.56
CA SER A 287 29.90 2.89 18.55
C SER A 287 30.55 4.26 18.69
N LYS A 288 29.92 5.32 18.15
CA LYS A 288 30.36 6.73 18.28
C LYS A 288 30.13 7.28 19.69
N LEU A 289 29.22 6.67 20.45
CA LEU A 289 28.92 7.00 21.85
C LEU A 289 29.73 6.15 22.85
N GLY A 290 30.77 5.46 22.38
CA GLY A 290 31.71 4.73 23.24
C GLY A 290 31.24 3.33 23.64
N LEU A 291 30.29 2.72 22.92
CA LEU A 291 29.97 1.31 23.14
C LEU A 291 31.09 0.40 22.62
N GLU A 292 31.53 -0.53 23.46
CA GLU A 292 32.64 -1.45 23.19
C GLU A 292 32.17 -2.85 22.78
N LYS A 293 31.10 -3.37 23.38
CA LYS A 293 30.58 -4.72 23.08
C LYS A 293 29.14 -4.67 22.57
N TYR A 294 28.88 -5.36 21.46
CA TYR A 294 27.57 -5.36 20.81
C TYR A 294 27.31 -6.70 20.11
N LEU A 295 26.09 -7.23 20.28
CA LEU A 295 25.58 -8.40 19.57
C LEU A 295 24.31 -8.04 18.82
N GLY A 296 24.42 -7.92 17.50
CA GLY A 296 23.28 -7.78 16.59
C GLY A 296 22.76 -9.14 16.15
N ILE A 297 21.43 -9.29 16.08
CA ILE A 297 20.77 -10.49 15.54
C ILE A 297 19.69 -10.01 14.58
N ASP A 298 19.69 -10.52 13.35
CA ASP A 298 18.63 -10.30 12.37
C ASP A 298 18.45 -11.57 11.53
N GLN A 299 17.28 -11.79 10.93
CA GLN A 299 17.07 -12.92 10.03
C GLN A 299 17.54 -12.65 8.59
N SER A 300 17.74 -11.39 8.23
CA SER A 300 18.26 -10.99 6.91
C SER A 300 19.77 -11.19 6.83
N THR A 301 20.21 -12.15 6.02
CA THR A 301 21.64 -12.37 5.73
C THR A 301 22.27 -11.14 5.08
N ILE A 302 21.57 -10.52 4.11
CA ILE A 302 22.06 -9.34 3.40
C ILE A 302 22.24 -8.14 4.34
N ALA A 303 21.33 -7.95 5.30
CA ALA A 303 21.47 -6.90 6.30
C ALA A 303 22.64 -7.17 7.25
N ILE A 304 22.82 -8.42 7.69
CA ILE A 304 23.93 -8.82 8.57
C ILE A 304 25.28 -8.72 7.87
N ASP A 305 25.36 -9.04 6.57
CA ASP A 305 26.57 -8.85 5.77
C ASP A 305 26.94 -7.36 5.67
N GLU A 306 25.97 -6.47 5.45
CA GLU A 306 26.20 -5.02 5.48
C GLU A 306 26.60 -4.51 6.89
N ALA A 307 25.99 -5.05 7.94
CA ALA A 307 26.32 -4.69 9.33
C ALA A 307 27.76 -5.10 9.67
N ASN A 308 28.16 -6.30 9.26
CA ASN A 308 29.55 -6.75 9.33
C ASN A 308 30.45 -5.82 8.51
N ASN A 309 30.16 -5.55 7.23
CA ASN A 309 30.96 -4.69 6.36
C ASN A 309 31.22 -3.29 6.96
N GLN A 310 30.21 -2.66 7.55
CA GLN A 310 30.35 -1.35 8.20
C GLN A 310 31.24 -1.37 9.46
N LEU A 311 31.31 -2.49 10.16
CA LEU A 311 31.92 -2.61 11.49
C LEU A 311 33.02 -3.68 11.59
N MET A 312 33.51 -4.24 10.46
CA MET A 312 34.50 -5.35 10.41
C MET A 312 35.77 -5.13 11.25
N LYS A 313 36.16 -3.87 11.48
CA LYS A 313 37.37 -3.50 12.24
C LYS A 313 37.10 -3.20 13.72
N LYS A 314 35.85 -3.31 14.18
CA LYS A 314 35.43 -2.94 15.53
C LYS A 314 35.41 -4.20 16.40
N GLU A 315 36.52 -4.43 17.11
CA GLU A 315 36.60 -5.49 18.12
C GLU A 315 35.44 -5.37 19.13
N GLY A 316 34.90 -6.51 19.58
CA GLY A 316 33.75 -6.58 20.49
C GLY A 316 32.37 -6.55 19.82
N TYR A 317 32.29 -6.29 18.51
CA TYR A 317 31.03 -6.28 17.76
C TYR A 317 30.83 -7.62 17.03
N LYS A 318 29.65 -8.20 17.17
CA LYS A 318 29.25 -9.48 16.55
C LYS A 318 27.87 -9.32 15.91
N PHE A 319 27.65 -9.95 14.76
CA PHE A 319 26.37 -9.95 14.06
C PHE A 319 26.01 -11.39 13.65
N ILE A 320 24.75 -11.79 13.87
CA ILE A 320 24.27 -13.15 13.62
C ILE A 320 23.04 -13.10 12.69
N ALA A 321 23.15 -13.76 11.54
CA ALA A 321 22.04 -14.01 10.62
C ALA A 321 21.19 -15.20 11.11
N LYS A 322 20.20 -14.95 11.97
CA LYS A 322 19.33 -15.97 12.55
C LYS A 322 18.00 -15.39 13.04
N ASN A 323 16.93 -16.18 12.98
CA ASN A 323 15.68 -15.83 13.64
C ASN A 323 15.87 -15.82 15.17
N ILE A 324 15.42 -14.76 15.83
CA ILE A 324 15.57 -14.58 17.28
C ILE A 324 14.90 -15.71 18.11
N PHE A 325 13.85 -16.34 17.59
CA PHE A 325 13.18 -17.45 18.30
C PHE A 325 13.97 -18.76 18.25
N ASP A 326 14.95 -18.87 17.36
CA ASP A 326 15.87 -20.00 17.26
C ASP A 326 17.15 -19.79 18.12
N CYS A 327 17.27 -18.64 18.78
CA CYS A 327 18.31 -18.34 19.76
C CYS A 327 17.83 -18.76 21.15
N LEU A 328 18.44 -19.80 21.72
CA LEU A 328 17.99 -20.35 23.01
C LEU A 328 18.66 -19.66 24.20
N GLN A 329 20.00 -19.63 24.25
CA GLN A 329 20.80 -19.01 25.31
C GLN A 329 22.17 -18.54 24.76
N PHE A 330 22.80 -17.61 25.46
CA PHE A 330 24.21 -17.25 25.30
C PHE A 330 25.00 -17.53 26.59
N ASP A 331 26.29 -17.84 26.45
CA ASP A 331 27.21 -18.02 27.58
C ASP A 331 27.50 -16.70 28.31
N GLU A 332 27.51 -15.59 27.56
CA GLU A 332 27.68 -14.23 28.07
C GLU A 332 26.31 -13.61 28.45
N LYS A 333 26.30 -12.74 29.48
CA LYS A 333 25.14 -11.91 29.83
C LYS A 333 25.32 -10.49 29.32
N PHE A 334 24.20 -9.80 29.11
CA PHE A 334 24.17 -8.43 28.57
C PHE A 334 23.74 -7.42 29.64
N ASP A 335 24.22 -6.18 29.53
CA ASP A 335 23.74 -5.05 30.33
C ASP A 335 22.41 -4.52 29.81
N ILE A 336 22.25 -4.51 28.49
CA ILE A 336 21.14 -3.87 27.79
C ILE A 336 20.60 -4.81 26.71
N PHE A 337 19.29 -4.97 26.70
CA PHE A 337 18.52 -5.60 25.65
C PHE A 337 17.79 -4.48 24.90
N LEU A 338 18.14 -4.26 23.63
CA LEU A 338 17.59 -3.19 22.80
C LEU A 338 16.54 -3.73 21.84
N LEU A 339 15.36 -3.09 21.80
CA LEU A 339 14.28 -3.34 20.84
C LEU A 339 13.81 -1.99 20.26
N SER A 340 14.59 -1.46 19.32
CA SER A 340 14.30 -0.18 18.66
C SER A 340 13.38 -0.35 17.45
N TYR A 341 13.16 0.74 16.73
CA TYR A 341 12.47 0.79 15.43
C TYR A 341 11.16 -0.01 15.39
N GLU A 342 10.33 0.12 16.42
CA GLU A 342 9.07 -0.61 16.55
C GLU A 342 9.16 -2.15 16.51
N ALA A 343 10.34 -2.74 16.76
CA ALA A 343 10.53 -4.19 16.83
C ALA A 343 9.46 -4.88 17.69
N ILE A 344 9.09 -4.26 18.82
CA ILE A 344 8.03 -4.75 19.73
C ILE A 344 6.67 -4.84 19.03
N ASN A 345 6.33 -3.86 18.19
CA ASN A 345 5.07 -3.82 17.46
C ASN A 345 5.00 -4.87 16.33
N SER A 346 6.14 -5.38 15.84
CA SER A 346 6.21 -6.45 14.84
C SER A 346 5.98 -7.87 15.41
N PHE A 347 5.91 -8.03 16.73
CA PHE A 347 5.66 -9.30 17.41
C PHE A 347 4.22 -9.44 17.89
N SER A 348 3.68 -10.67 17.92
CA SER A 348 2.42 -10.93 18.65
C SER A 348 2.61 -10.81 20.16
N GLU A 349 1.53 -10.60 20.92
CA GLU A 349 1.63 -10.58 22.40
C GLU A 349 2.31 -11.85 22.94
N SER A 350 2.05 -13.01 22.32
CA SER A 350 2.74 -14.29 22.59
C SER A 350 4.22 -14.30 22.21
N GLU A 351 4.58 -13.79 21.03
CA GLU A 351 5.98 -13.69 20.59
C GLU A 351 6.76 -12.70 21.45
N PHE A 352 6.17 -11.54 21.79
CA PHE A 352 6.77 -10.56 22.68
C PHE A 352 6.95 -11.11 24.11
N ILE A 353 5.99 -11.92 24.60
CA ILE A 353 6.15 -12.67 25.86
C ILE A 353 7.37 -13.61 25.80
N SER A 354 7.61 -14.28 24.67
CA SER A 354 8.83 -15.08 24.46
C SER A 354 10.10 -14.23 24.40
N ILE A 355 10.06 -13.06 23.75
CA ILE A 355 11.18 -12.10 23.73
C ILE A 355 11.49 -11.57 25.14
N LEU A 356 10.48 -11.28 25.97
CA LEU A 356 10.68 -10.86 27.37
C LEU A 356 11.28 -11.97 28.23
N LYS A 357 10.89 -13.23 28.01
CA LYS A 357 11.54 -14.38 28.65
C LYS A 357 13.01 -14.45 28.24
N PHE A 358 13.30 -14.39 26.94
CA PHE A 358 14.65 -14.43 26.40
C PHE A 358 15.52 -13.27 26.90
N ALA A 359 14.96 -12.05 26.98
CA ALA A 359 15.66 -10.90 27.56
C ALA A 359 15.99 -11.13 29.04
N LYS A 360 15.03 -11.59 29.84
CA LYS A 360 15.25 -11.96 31.25
C LYS A 360 16.34 -13.03 31.41
N ASP A 361 16.30 -14.06 30.56
CA ASP A 361 17.21 -15.20 30.64
C ASP A 361 18.65 -14.84 30.20
N ASN A 362 18.86 -13.72 29.49
CA ASN A 362 20.19 -13.29 28.99
C ASN A 362 20.72 -11.96 29.58
N LEU A 363 19.92 -11.18 30.30
CA LEU A 363 20.39 -9.98 31.00
C LEU A 363 21.11 -10.31 32.32
N TYR A 364 22.05 -9.45 32.72
CA TYR A 364 22.55 -9.41 34.11
C TYR A 364 21.45 -9.01 35.08
N TYR A 365 21.60 -9.35 36.37
CA TYR A 365 20.77 -8.76 37.44
C TYR A 365 20.92 -7.23 37.42
N ASN A 366 19.81 -6.48 37.55
CA ASN A 366 19.69 -5.04 37.27
C ASN A 366 19.86 -4.60 35.80
N GLY A 367 19.93 -5.53 34.84
CA GLY A 367 19.99 -5.24 33.41
C GLY A 367 18.79 -4.47 32.89
N LEU A 368 18.97 -3.82 31.75
CA LEU A 368 18.00 -2.90 31.16
C LEU A 368 17.35 -3.49 29.90
N LEU A 369 16.04 -3.33 29.79
CA LEU A 369 15.30 -3.45 28.54
C LEU A 369 15.01 -2.05 28.02
N CYS A 370 15.61 -1.71 26.88
CA CYS A 370 15.45 -0.43 26.20
C CYS A 370 14.70 -0.63 24.89
N GLY A 371 13.86 0.31 24.50
CA GLY A 371 13.18 0.21 23.21
C GLY A 371 12.16 1.31 22.97
N ASP A 372 11.46 1.22 21.85
CA ASP A 372 10.33 2.07 21.56
C ASP A 372 9.10 1.29 21.10
N ILE A 373 7.93 1.83 21.43
CA ILE A 373 6.65 1.19 21.17
C ILE A 373 5.59 2.22 20.76
N ARG A 374 4.80 1.84 19.76
CA ARG A 374 3.57 2.52 19.38
C ARG A 374 2.39 2.00 20.21
N PHE A 375 1.73 2.88 20.95
CA PHE A 375 0.52 2.55 21.71
C PHE A 375 -0.77 2.86 20.95
N LEU A 376 -1.83 2.14 21.32
CA LEU A 376 -3.19 2.43 20.85
C LEU A 376 -3.65 3.79 21.37
N LYS A 377 -4.03 4.68 20.44
CA LYS A 377 -4.72 5.95 20.75
C LYS A 377 -6.20 5.77 20.48
N ASP A 378 -7.05 6.13 21.46
CA ASP A 378 -8.46 5.74 21.53
C ASP A 378 -9.33 6.13 20.32
N ASP A 379 -8.90 7.10 19.51
CA ASP A 379 -9.65 7.58 18.34
C ASP A 379 -9.04 7.24 16.97
N LYS A 380 -7.77 6.83 16.88
CA LYS A 380 -7.09 6.70 15.57
C LYS A 380 -7.47 5.44 14.77
N TYR A 381 -7.91 4.38 15.45
CA TYR A 381 -8.11 3.06 14.84
C TYR A 381 -9.56 2.58 14.81
N LYS A 382 -10.53 3.44 15.15
CA LYS A 382 -11.93 3.02 15.35
C LYS A 382 -12.57 2.35 14.12
N TYR A 383 -12.23 2.77 12.89
CA TYR A 383 -12.82 2.25 11.64
C TYR A 383 -11.82 2.24 10.47
N VAL A 384 -10.83 1.34 10.48
CA VAL A 384 -9.83 1.24 9.39
C VAL A 384 -9.84 -0.15 8.76
N ASN A 385 -10.90 -0.45 8.01
CA ASN A 385 -10.80 -1.30 6.82
C ASN A 385 -10.38 -0.40 5.66
N LYS A 386 -9.09 -0.04 5.62
CA LYS A 386 -8.52 0.80 4.57
C LYS A 386 -7.62 -0.07 3.72
N ALA A 387 -7.98 -0.20 2.47
CA ALA A 387 -7.06 -0.70 1.47
C ALA A 387 -6.52 0.45 0.64
N SER A 388 -5.23 0.36 0.34
CA SER A 388 -4.51 1.30 -0.50
C SER A 388 -3.65 0.50 -1.46
N ILE A 389 -3.80 0.77 -2.74
CA ILE A 389 -2.80 0.36 -3.72
C ILE A 389 -1.59 1.25 -3.46
N ILE A 390 -0.47 0.64 -3.08
CA ILE A 390 0.77 1.37 -2.89
C ILE A 390 1.59 1.15 -4.15
N ASP A 391 1.90 2.23 -4.86
CA ASP A 391 2.95 2.20 -5.89
C ASP A 391 4.31 2.20 -5.16
N THR A 392 4.64 1.04 -4.59
CA THR A 392 5.96 0.72 -4.06
C THR A 392 6.90 0.47 -5.24
N PRO A 393 7.92 1.31 -5.49
CA PRO A 393 9.04 0.91 -6.35
C PRO A 393 9.86 -0.24 -5.72
N ASP A 394 9.54 -0.60 -4.48
CA ASP A 394 10.25 -1.52 -3.59
C ASP A 394 10.12 -3.02 -3.96
N PHE A 395 9.24 -3.36 -4.92
CA PHE A 395 9.00 -4.75 -5.37
C PHE A 395 9.12 -4.86 -6.90
N ILE A 396 10.36 -4.72 -7.36
CA ILE A 396 10.81 -5.11 -8.69
C ILE A 396 11.00 -6.63 -8.69
N ASN A 397 10.39 -7.35 -9.65
CA ASN A 397 10.63 -8.79 -9.79
C ASN A 397 12.05 -9.07 -10.34
N GLN A 398 12.47 -10.34 -10.42
CA GLN A 398 13.81 -10.70 -10.92
C GLN A 398 14.10 -10.23 -12.36
N GLU A 399 13.06 -9.87 -13.13
CA GLU A 399 13.15 -9.46 -14.54
C GLU A 399 13.09 -7.93 -14.72
N GLY A 400 13.00 -7.16 -13.63
CA GLY A 400 12.93 -5.69 -13.69
C GLY A 400 11.51 -5.12 -13.80
N GLU A 401 10.47 -5.95 -13.76
CA GLU A 401 9.08 -5.51 -13.89
C GLU A 401 8.45 -5.12 -12.55
N TYR A 402 7.61 -4.08 -12.58
CA TYR A 402 6.93 -3.54 -11.42
C TYR A 402 5.75 -4.42 -11.01
N SER A 403 5.92 -5.21 -9.95
CA SER A 403 4.77 -5.82 -9.28
C SER A 403 4.07 -4.75 -8.42
N GLN A 404 2.78 -4.52 -8.64
CA GLN A 404 2.02 -3.62 -7.76
C GLN A 404 1.72 -4.33 -6.45
N ILE A 405 1.99 -3.65 -5.32
CA ILE A 405 1.51 -4.14 -4.03
C ILE A 405 0.21 -3.45 -3.67
N LEU A 406 -0.83 -4.26 -3.53
CA LEU A 406 -2.00 -3.83 -2.78
C LEU A 406 -1.74 -4.05 -1.28
N GLU A 407 -1.80 -2.98 -0.47
CA GLU A 407 -1.85 -3.09 1.00
C GLU A 407 -3.31 -3.00 1.47
N VAL A 408 -3.88 -4.11 1.95
CA VAL A 408 -5.16 -4.12 2.65
C VAL A 408 -4.91 -4.08 4.15
N THR A 409 -5.19 -2.94 4.79
CA THR A 409 -5.15 -2.82 6.25
C THR A 409 -6.52 -3.15 6.85
N ASN A 410 -6.54 -4.11 7.79
CA ASN A 410 -7.68 -4.52 8.58
C ASN A 410 -7.37 -4.37 10.08
N TRP A 411 -8.22 -3.65 10.82
CA TRP A 411 -8.09 -3.48 12.26
C TRP A 411 -9.07 -4.35 13.04
N ASN A 412 -8.54 -5.32 13.79
CA ASN A 412 -9.34 -6.17 14.67
C ASN A 412 -9.44 -5.56 16.08
N ASN A 413 -10.60 -4.98 16.40
CA ASN A 413 -10.87 -4.37 17.71
C ASN A 413 -10.77 -5.35 18.90
N LYS A 414 -11.06 -6.65 18.73
CA LYS A 414 -11.02 -7.65 19.81
C LYS A 414 -9.60 -8.05 20.16
N THR A 415 -8.76 -8.26 19.15
CA THR A 415 -7.38 -8.74 19.33
C THR A 415 -6.34 -7.61 19.32
N ARG A 416 -6.77 -6.37 19.05
CA ARG A 416 -5.90 -5.17 18.91
C ARG A 416 -4.77 -5.38 17.89
N LYS A 417 -5.11 -6.10 16.82
CA LYS A 417 -4.23 -6.44 15.72
C LYS A 417 -4.52 -5.55 14.52
N LEU A 418 -3.49 -4.93 13.98
CA LEU A 418 -3.50 -4.37 12.64
C LEU A 418 -2.93 -5.43 11.71
N SER A 419 -3.76 -6.07 10.89
CA SER A 419 -3.28 -6.95 9.81
C SER A 419 -3.12 -6.12 8.54
N LYS A 420 -2.00 -6.28 7.86
CA LYS A 420 -1.69 -5.75 6.55
C LYS A 420 -1.46 -6.91 5.60
N TYR A 421 -2.34 -7.02 4.62
CA TYR A 421 -2.20 -8.00 3.55
C TYR A 421 -1.53 -7.33 2.36
N TYR A 422 -0.39 -7.86 1.96
CA TYR A 422 0.35 -7.41 0.79
C TYR A 422 0.13 -8.40 -0.35
N PHE A 423 -0.48 -7.95 -1.44
CA PHE A 423 -0.71 -8.74 -2.64
C PHE A 423 0.19 -8.24 -3.76
N THR A 424 1.12 -9.07 -4.25
CA THR A 424 1.87 -8.75 -5.48
C THR A 424 1.02 -9.11 -6.69
N VAL A 425 0.61 -8.09 -7.45
CA VAL A 425 -0.14 -8.26 -8.71
C VAL A 425 0.83 -8.31 -9.88
N ASP A 426 0.97 -9.50 -10.47
CA ASP A 426 1.48 -9.65 -11.84
C ASP A 426 0.34 -9.29 -12.81
N TYR A 427 0.67 -8.78 -14.00
CA TYR A 427 -0.27 -8.34 -15.01
C TYR A 427 -0.34 -9.24 -16.26
N ASN A 428 0.52 -10.26 -16.38
CA ASN A 428 0.62 -11.04 -17.61
C ASN A 428 1.00 -12.53 -17.43
N PRO A 429 0.05 -13.43 -17.05
CA PRO A 429 -1.37 -13.18 -16.81
C PRO A 429 -1.62 -12.47 -15.47
N LEU A 430 -2.83 -11.92 -15.28
CA LEU A 430 -3.16 -11.23 -14.03
C LEU A 430 -3.28 -12.22 -12.88
N LEU A 431 -2.20 -12.41 -12.13
CA LEU A 431 -2.09 -13.35 -11.03
C LEU A 431 -1.82 -12.60 -9.74
N ILE A 432 -2.58 -12.92 -8.68
CA ILE A 432 -2.14 -12.64 -7.31
C ILE A 432 -1.02 -13.65 -7.04
N ALA A 433 0.23 -13.24 -7.21
CA ALA A 433 1.36 -14.16 -7.14
C ALA A 433 1.69 -14.56 -5.70
N ASN A 434 1.56 -13.64 -4.74
CA ASN A 434 1.81 -13.88 -3.33
C ASN A 434 0.82 -13.09 -2.46
N LEU A 435 0.53 -13.65 -1.28
CA LEU A 435 -0.16 -13.01 -0.17
C LEU A 435 0.78 -13.07 1.05
N TYR A 436 1.11 -11.92 1.61
CA TYR A 436 1.84 -11.83 2.89
C TYR A 436 0.94 -11.22 3.96
N ASP A 437 0.76 -11.93 5.09
CA ASP A 437 0.16 -11.37 6.30
C ASP A 437 1.28 -10.75 7.15
N TYR A 438 1.32 -9.43 7.18
CA TYR A 438 2.14 -8.67 8.12
C TYR A 438 1.22 -8.12 9.21
N PHE A 439 1.54 -8.40 10.46
CA PHE A 439 0.72 -7.97 11.58
C PHE A 439 1.49 -7.04 12.52
N THR A 440 0.81 -6.00 13.00
CA THR A 440 1.32 -5.07 14.01
C THR A 440 0.50 -5.16 15.30
N TRP A 441 1.16 -5.47 16.41
CA TRP A 441 0.59 -5.38 17.76
C TRP A 441 0.58 -3.92 18.18
N ILE A 442 -0.59 -3.37 18.50
CA ILE A 442 -0.72 -1.99 18.99
C ILE A 442 -1.41 -2.04 20.36
N PRO A 443 -0.65 -2.33 21.45
CA PRO A 443 -1.23 -2.51 22.77
C PRO A 443 -1.66 -1.17 23.39
N THR A 444 -2.52 -1.25 24.42
CA THR A 444 -2.62 -0.16 25.40
C THR A 444 -1.39 -0.16 26.30
N GLU A 445 -1.02 0.99 26.86
CA GLU A 445 0.09 1.09 27.82
C GLU A 445 -0.10 0.13 29.02
N LYS A 446 -1.33 -0.02 29.51
CA LYS A 446 -1.66 -0.97 30.60
C LYS A 446 -1.35 -2.43 30.25
N GLN A 447 -1.59 -2.84 29.00
CA GLN A 447 -1.25 -4.20 28.54
C GLN A 447 0.27 -4.39 28.48
N PHE A 448 0.98 -3.42 27.89
CA PHE A 448 2.44 -3.46 27.77
C PHE A 448 3.12 -3.54 29.15
N ILE A 449 2.74 -2.68 30.10
CA ILE A 449 3.25 -2.71 31.48
C ILE A 449 2.93 -4.05 32.16
N LYS A 450 1.74 -4.64 31.93
CA LYS A 450 1.39 -5.97 32.46
C LYS A 450 2.33 -7.06 31.91
N CYS A 451 2.68 -7.01 30.63
CA CYS A 451 3.65 -7.93 30.03
C CYS A 451 5.05 -7.77 30.65
N LEU A 452 5.55 -6.54 30.80
CA LEU A 452 6.83 -6.26 31.44
C LEU A 452 6.89 -6.78 32.89
N ASN A 453 5.91 -6.39 33.72
CA ASN A 453 5.85 -6.77 35.13
C ASN A 453 5.81 -8.30 35.34
N LYS A 454 5.20 -9.07 34.41
CA LYS A 454 5.18 -10.54 34.45
C LYS A 454 6.58 -11.17 34.46
N PHE A 455 7.57 -10.47 33.90
CA PHE A 455 8.97 -10.93 33.83
C PHE A 455 9.91 -10.20 34.80
N GLY A 456 9.40 -9.26 35.60
CA GLY A 456 10.17 -8.47 36.58
C GLY A 456 10.51 -7.05 36.11
N PHE A 457 10.44 -6.78 34.80
CA PHE A 457 10.79 -5.49 34.23
C PHE A 457 9.87 -4.37 34.73
N THR A 458 10.46 -3.37 35.36
CA THR A 458 9.79 -2.15 35.82
C THR A 458 10.26 -0.95 35.01
N ILE A 459 9.35 -0.22 34.34
CA ILE A 459 9.68 1.03 33.64
C ILE A 459 10.27 2.05 34.62
N LYS A 460 11.45 2.57 34.30
CA LYS A 460 12.15 3.64 35.05
C LYS A 460 12.08 4.98 34.33
N MET A 461 12.02 4.96 33.00
CA MET A 461 11.86 6.16 32.17
C MET A 461 10.97 5.85 30.97
N LYS A 462 10.13 6.82 30.57
CA LYS A 462 9.42 6.81 29.28
C LYS A 462 9.26 8.23 28.73
N GLU A 463 9.48 8.44 27.43
CA GLU A 463 9.40 9.76 26.81
C GLU A 463 9.06 9.65 25.30
N LYS A 464 8.41 10.68 24.74
CA LYS A 464 8.25 10.83 23.28
C LYS A 464 9.45 11.55 22.68
N VAL A 465 10.58 10.86 22.58
CA VAL A 465 11.85 11.45 22.11
C VAL A 465 11.74 12.07 20.71
N LEU A 466 10.80 11.60 19.88
CA LEU A 466 10.56 12.09 18.53
C LEU A 466 9.51 13.22 18.42
N GLU A 467 8.95 13.70 19.53
CA GLU A 467 8.01 14.83 19.50
C GLU A 467 8.70 16.07 18.90
N GLY A 468 7.99 16.73 17.98
CA GLY A 468 8.50 17.86 17.18
C GLY A 468 9.41 17.51 16.00
N LEU A 469 9.85 16.25 15.83
CA LEU A 469 10.66 15.87 14.67
C LEU A 469 9.83 15.54 13.42
N TYR A 470 10.41 15.83 12.25
CA TYR A 470 9.91 15.35 10.97
C TYR A 470 10.39 13.92 10.73
N SER A 471 9.45 13.05 10.36
CA SER A 471 9.71 11.72 9.79
C SER A 471 8.63 11.43 8.75
N ASP A 472 8.98 10.88 7.59
CA ASP A 472 8.01 10.52 6.54
C ASP A 472 7.14 9.32 6.92
N VAL A 473 7.57 8.48 7.85
CA VAL A 473 6.68 7.54 8.56
C VAL A 473 6.01 8.29 9.71
N ARG A 474 4.79 8.77 9.45
CA ARG A 474 4.01 9.60 10.38
C ARG A 474 3.76 8.91 11.70
N GLU A 475 3.61 7.60 11.67
CA GLU A 475 3.21 6.77 12.80
C GLU A 475 4.36 6.63 13.82
N CYS A 476 5.61 6.52 13.37
CA CYS A 476 6.81 6.45 14.24
C CYS A 476 7.02 7.71 15.10
N ARG A 477 6.48 8.87 14.68
CA ARG A 477 6.57 10.13 15.45
C ARG A 477 5.84 10.08 16.80
N ASP A 478 4.87 9.17 16.93
CA ASP A 478 4.03 9.01 18.12
C ASP A 478 4.60 8.01 19.14
N ASN A 479 5.77 7.43 18.87
CA ASN A 479 6.33 6.34 19.68
C ASN A 479 6.80 6.81 21.04
N VAL A 480 6.59 5.95 22.04
CA VAL A 480 7.10 6.12 23.38
C VAL A 480 8.36 5.28 23.51
N PHE A 481 9.48 5.95 23.75
CA PHE A 481 10.76 5.34 24.09
C PHE A 481 10.76 5.05 25.57
N PHE A 482 11.33 3.93 25.99
CA PHE A 482 11.33 3.51 27.38
C PHE A 482 12.66 2.87 27.80
N ILE A 483 12.91 2.93 29.11
CA ILE A 483 13.94 2.16 29.79
C ILE A 483 13.24 1.44 30.93
N ALA A 484 13.22 0.11 30.88
CA ALA A 484 12.75 -0.76 31.95
C ALA A 484 13.95 -1.49 32.57
N LYS A 485 13.89 -1.70 33.88
CA LYS A 485 14.94 -2.37 34.66
C LYS A 485 14.39 -3.68 35.20
N MET A 486 15.16 -4.76 35.07
CA MET A 486 14.86 -6.08 35.64
C MET A 486 15.00 -6.11 37.17
#